data_AF-A0A6P1MMJ8-F1
#
_entry.id   AF-A0A6P1MMJ8-F1
#
_cell.length_a   1.000
_cell.length_b   1.000
_cell.length_c   1.000
_cell.angle_alpha   90.00
_cell.angle_beta   90.00
_cell.angle_gamma   90.00
#
_symmetry.space_group_name_H-M   'P 1'
#
loop_
_entity.id
_entity.type
_entity.pdbx_description
1 polymer ?
#
loop_
_entity_poly.entity_id
_entity_poly.type
_entity_poly.pdbx_seq_one_letter_code
_entity_poly.pdbx_strand_id
1 'polypeptide(L)'
;MGSSFPKPLTCKEEEYYLKRFEEGDSEAKNTLIVRNLRLVAHIVKKYSGGNTNPDDLISIGTIGLIKAINTYSSKRATRLATYAAKCIENEILMSIRSDKKRKLEISLNEPTMIKFII
;
A
#
# COMPACT_ATOMS: atom_id res chain seq x y z
N MET A 1 -21.71 9.43 -2.87
CA MET A 1 -20.62 10.39 -2.57
C MET A 1 -19.45 10.07 -3.49
N GLY A 2 -19.30 10.79 -4.60
CA GLY A 2 -18.19 10.58 -5.52
C GLY A 2 -16.90 10.99 -4.82
N SER A 3 -16.08 10.02 -4.41
CA SER A 3 -14.72 10.24 -3.92
C SER A 3 -13.88 10.77 -5.07
N SER A 4 -14.02 12.07 -5.36
CA SER A 4 -13.26 12.74 -6.40
C SER A 4 -11.85 12.95 -5.88
N PHE A 5 -11.07 11.88 -5.90
CA PHE A 5 -9.64 11.95 -5.70
C PHE A 5 -9.07 13.03 -6.64
N PRO A 6 -8.12 13.83 -6.15
CA PRO A 6 -7.54 14.88 -6.97
C PRO A 6 -6.94 14.27 -8.24
N LYS A 7 -6.89 15.08 -9.29
CA LYS A 7 -6.32 14.66 -10.58
C LYS A 7 -4.89 14.12 -10.35
N PRO A 8 -4.36 13.21 -11.18
CA PRO A 8 -2.94 12.87 -11.10
C PRO A 8 -2.08 14.11 -11.39
N LEU A 9 -0.84 14.12 -10.90
CA LEU A 9 0.14 15.16 -11.27
C LEU A 9 0.60 14.93 -12.71
N THR A 10 0.89 16.01 -13.41
CA THR A 10 1.66 15.95 -14.67
C THR A 10 3.13 15.64 -14.37
N CYS A 11 3.89 15.21 -15.38
CA CYS A 11 5.32 14.90 -15.19
C CYS A 11 6.13 16.10 -14.64
N LYS A 12 5.79 17.33 -15.06
CA LYS A 12 6.45 18.55 -14.59
C LYS A 12 6.11 18.85 -13.13
N GLU A 13 4.84 18.70 -12.74
CA GLU A 13 4.43 18.91 -11.34
C GLU A 13 5.01 17.83 -10.43
N GLU A 14 5.05 16.58 -10.88
CA GLU A 14 5.67 15.47 -10.14
C GLU A 14 7.15 15.75 -9.85
N GLU A 15 7.92 16.18 -10.86
CA GLU A 15 9.32 16.57 -10.69
C GLU A 15 9.48 17.75 -9.72
N TYR A 16 8.60 18.76 -9.82
CA TYR A 16 8.61 19.92 -8.92
C TYR A 16 8.41 19.52 -7.46
N TYR A 17 7.40 18.69 -7.16
CA TYR A 17 7.14 18.25 -5.79
C TYR A 17 8.21 17.27 -5.27
N LEU A 18 8.77 16.42 -6.14
CA LEU A 18 9.88 15.55 -5.77
C LEU A 18 11.11 16.36 -5.36
N LYS A 19 11.47 17.38 -6.12
CA LYS A 19 12.60 18.26 -5.78
C LYS A 19 12.39 18.96 -4.44
N ARG A 20 11.20 19.54 -4.21
CA ARG A 20 10.87 20.17 -2.92
C ARG A 20 10.93 19.17 -1.76
N PHE A 21 10.46 17.95 -1.98
CA PHE A 21 10.58 16.90 -0.97
C PHE A 21 12.04 16.54 -0.67
N GLU A 22 12.91 16.47 -1.68
CA GLU A 22 14.36 16.28 -1.49
C GLU A 22 15.00 17.44 -0.71
N GLU A 23 14.46 18.65 -0.82
CA GLU A 23 14.86 19.84 -0.04
C GLU A 23 14.29 19.84 1.39
N GLY A 24 13.53 18.81 1.79
CA GLY A 24 12.98 18.65 3.15
C GLY A 24 11.54 19.12 3.32
N ASP A 25 10.85 19.49 2.24
CA ASP A 25 9.47 19.96 2.29
C ASP A 25 8.47 18.82 2.58
N SER A 26 7.89 18.86 3.77
CA SER A 26 6.89 17.88 4.22
C SER A 26 5.53 18.04 3.53
N GLU A 27 5.18 19.25 3.08
CA GLU A 27 3.94 19.51 2.35
C GLU A 27 4.01 18.96 0.92
N ALA A 28 5.19 19.03 0.30
CA ALA A 28 5.44 18.40 -0.99
C ALA A 28 5.22 16.88 -0.93
N LYS A 29 5.71 16.23 0.14
CA LYS A 29 5.43 14.80 0.40
C LYS A 29 3.93 14.52 0.51
N ASN A 30 3.20 15.32 1.28
CA ASN A 30 1.76 15.14 1.44
C ASN A 30 1.03 15.26 0.09
N THR A 31 1.44 16.24 -0.72
CA THR A 31 0.90 16.41 -2.07
C THR A 31 1.17 15.19 -2.95
N LEU A 32 2.39 14.66 -2.95
CA LEU A 32 2.73 13.44 -3.70
C LEU A 32 1.88 12.24 -3.26
N ILE A 33 1.64 12.07 -1.95
CA ILE A 33 0.80 10.99 -1.41
C ILE A 33 -0.64 11.16 -1.90
N VAL A 34 -1.27 12.30 -1.61
CA VAL A 34 -2.68 12.56 -1.88
C VAL A 34 -3.01 12.44 -3.36
N ARG A 35 -2.12 12.92 -4.24
CA ARG A 35 -2.29 12.85 -5.70
C ARG A 35 -2.14 11.43 -6.26
N ASN A 36 -1.52 10.52 -5.51
CA ASN A 36 -1.34 9.12 -5.89
C ASN A 36 -2.30 8.15 -5.19
N LEU A 37 -3.20 8.61 -4.32
CA LEU A 37 -4.18 7.73 -3.64
C LEU A 37 -5.09 6.95 -4.61
N ARG A 38 -5.37 7.49 -5.80
CA ARG A 38 -6.12 6.79 -6.86
C ARG A 38 -5.44 5.50 -7.28
N LEU A 39 -4.10 5.51 -7.33
CA LEU A 39 -3.30 4.34 -7.69
C LEU A 39 -3.45 3.25 -6.62
N VAL A 40 -3.43 3.62 -5.34
CA VAL A 40 -3.65 2.70 -4.23
C VAL A 40 -5.00 2.01 -4.36
N ALA A 41 -6.09 2.79 -4.49
CA ALA A 41 -7.43 2.25 -4.65
C ALA A 41 -7.55 1.32 -5.88
N HIS A 42 -6.92 1.68 -6.99
CA HIS A 42 -6.91 0.86 -8.20
C HIS A 42 -6.19 -0.49 -8.01
N ILE A 43 -5.03 -0.49 -7.34
CA ILE A 43 -4.25 -1.71 -7.09
C ILE A 43 -4.97 -2.59 -6.07
N VAL A 44 -5.44 -2.01 -4.96
CA VAL A 44 -6.17 -2.73 -3.91
C VAL A 44 -7.40 -3.44 -4.47
N LYS A 45 -8.10 -2.84 -5.43
CA LYS A 45 -9.25 -3.47 -6.10
C LYS A 45 -8.92 -4.85 -6.70
N LYS A 46 -7.69 -5.08 -7.17
CA LYS A 46 -7.24 -6.37 -7.71
C LYS A 46 -7.11 -7.46 -6.63
N TYR A 47 -6.87 -7.04 -5.39
CA TYR A 47 -6.71 -7.91 -4.21
C TYR A 47 -7.97 -7.94 -3.33
N SER A 48 -8.98 -7.16 -3.70
CA SER A 48 -10.28 -7.10 -3.04
C SER A 48 -11.08 -8.35 -3.41
N GLY A 49 -10.85 -9.44 -2.69
CA GLY A 49 -11.54 -10.71 -2.87
C GLY A 49 -11.30 -11.65 -1.70
N GLY A 50 -12.31 -12.44 -1.33
CA GLY A 50 -12.25 -13.37 -0.21
C GLY A 50 -12.55 -12.72 1.15
N ASN A 51 -11.81 -13.10 2.18
CA ASN A 51 -12.09 -12.78 3.59
C ASN A 51 -11.26 -11.61 4.13
N THR A 52 -10.79 -10.73 3.24
CA THR A 52 -9.88 -9.63 3.57
C THR A 52 -10.65 -8.31 3.51
N ASN A 53 -10.55 -7.51 4.57
CA ASN A 53 -11.24 -6.22 4.65
C ASN A 53 -10.61 -5.23 3.64
N PRO A 54 -11.37 -4.63 2.72
CA PRO A 54 -10.86 -3.65 1.77
C PRO A 54 -10.22 -2.43 2.45
N ASP A 55 -10.72 -2.00 3.61
CA ASP A 55 -10.15 -0.86 4.35
C ASP A 55 -8.74 -1.15 4.89
N ASP A 56 -8.48 -2.39 5.29
CA ASP A 56 -7.16 -2.83 5.73
C ASP A 56 -6.18 -2.81 4.55
N LEU A 57 -6.62 -3.31 3.38
CA LEU A 57 -5.81 -3.29 2.16
C LEU A 57 -5.50 -1.87 1.68
N ILE A 58 -6.45 -0.93 1.79
CA ILE A 58 -6.22 0.49 1.51
C ILE A 58 -5.16 1.06 2.45
N SER A 59 -5.24 0.74 3.74
CA SER A 59 -4.26 1.20 4.73
C SER A 59 -2.86 0.65 4.44
N ILE A 60 -2.75 -0.66 4.17
CA ILE A 60 -1.48 -1.32 3.79
C ILE A 60 -0.93 -0.74 2.49
N GLY A 61 -1.78 -0.58 1.48
CA GLY A 61 -1.38 0.02 0.20
C GLY A 61 -0.91 1.46 0.36
N THR A 62 -1.51 2.23 1.27
CA THR A 62 -1.08 3.60 1.58
C THR A 62 0.30 3.60 2.25
N ILE A 63 0.59 2.66 3.15
CA ILE A 63 1.93 2.47 3.71
C ILE A 63 2.95 2.17 2.60
N GLY A 64 2.61 1.29 1.65
CA GLY A 64 3.44 0.99 0.49
C GLY A 64 3.70 2.20 -0.40
N LEU A 65 2.71 3.07 -0.61
CA LEU A 65 2.87 4.32 -1.34
C LEU A 65 3.82 5.29 -0.61
N ILE A 66 3.64 5.47 0.70
CA ILE A 66 4.50 6.35 1.51
C ILE A 66 5.95 5.87 1.46
N LYS A 67 6.16 4.55 1.61
CA LYS A 67 7.47 3.92 1.51
C LYS A 67 8.09 4.15 0.13
N ALA A 68 7.31 3.98 -0.93
CA ALA A 68 7.76 4.25 -2.30
C ALA A 68 8.22 5.71 -2.48
N ILE A 69 7.45 6.68 -1.99
CA ILE A 69 7.81 8.10 -2.09
C ILE A 69 9.11 8.39 -1.31
N ASN A 70 9.25 7.84 -0.10
CA ASN A 70 10.45 8.03 0.71
C ASN A 70 11.71 7.40 0.09
N THR A 71 11.57 6.30 -0.65
CA THR A 71 12.71 5.57 -1.24
C THR A 71 12.88 5.79 -2.73
N TYR A 72 12.03 6.60 -3.34
CA TYR A 72 12.12 6.94 -4.75
C TYR A 72 13.34 7.82 -4.99
N SER A 73 13.99 7.61 -6.13
CA SER A 73 15.09 8.47 -6.58
C SER A 73 14.85 8.80 -8.03
N SER A 74 14.86 10.09 -8.35
CA SER A 74 14.72 10.63 -9.72
C SER A 74 15.81 10.13 -10.66
N LYS A 75 16.93 9.62 -10.12
CA LYS A 75 18.01 8.97 -10.88
C LYS A 75 17.56 7.67 -11.56
N ARG A 76 16.47 7.05 -11.11
CA ARG A 76 15.90 5.86 -11.77
C ARG A 76 15.05 6.33 -12.94
N ALA A 77 15.30 5.83 -14.14
CA ALA A 77 14.58 6.16 -15.38
C ALA A 77 13.08 5.73 -15.42
N THR A 78 12.45 5.53 -14.27
CA THR A 78 11.07 5.06 -14.12
C THR A 78 10.24 6.12 -13.41
N ARG A 79 9.02 6.34 -13.89
CA ARG A 79 8.04 7.25 -13.25
C ARG A 79 7.73 6.81 -11.82
N LEU A 80 7.43 7.78 -10.94
CA LEU A 80 7.08 7.52 -9.55
C LEU A 80 5.90 6.55 -9.45
N ALA A 81 4.85 6.76 -10.25
CA ALA A 81 3.67 5.89 -10.26
C ALA A 81 4.01 4.41 -10.55
N THR A 82 4.94 4.14 -11.47
CA THR A 82 5.37 2.78 -11.80
C THR A 82 6.13 2.14 -10.64
N TYR A 83 6.99 2.91 -9.98
CA TYR A 83 7.73 2.44 -8.81
C TYR A 83 6.79 2.21 -7.62
N ALA A 84 5.90 3.17 -7.35
CA ALA A 84 4.90 3.10 -6.31
C ALA A 84 3.98 1.89 -6.48
N ALA A 85 3.55 1.59 -7.71
CA ALA A 85 2.72 0.41 -7.97
C ALA A 85 3.37 -0.89 -7.48
N LYS A 86 4.67 -1.09 -7.75
CA LYS A 86 5.42 -2.26 -7.28
C LYS A 86 5.53 -2.32 -5.76
N CYS A 87 5.76 -1.17 -5.11
CA CYS A 87 5.83 -1.10 -3.65
C CYS A 87 4.48 -1.37 -2.98
N ILE A 88 3.40 -0.79 -3.49
CA ILE A 88 2.03 -1.02 -3.02
C ILE A 88 1.68 -2.51 -3.12
N GLU A 89 1.92 -3.11 -4.29
CA GLU A 89 1.67 -4.52 -4.54
C GLU A 89 2.48 -5.43 -3.61
N ASN A 90 3.76 -5.11 -3.38
CA ASN A 90 4.61 -5.87 -2.47
C ASN A 90 4.10 -5.86 -1.03
N GLU A 91 3.71 -4.70 -0.49
CA GLU A 91 3.21 -4.61 0.89
C GLU A 91 1.87 -5.36 1.05
N ILE A 92 0.97 -5.26 0.07
CA ILE A 92 -0.30 -6.01 0.08
C ILE A 92 -0.03 -7.53 0.07
N LEU A 93 0.84 -8.00 -0.82
CA LEU A 93 1.21 -9.41 -0.89
C LEU A 93 1.88 -9.91 0.40
N MET A 94 2.74 -9.09 1.02
CA MET A 94 3.36 -9.40 2.31
C MET A 94 2.31 -9.55 3.42
N SER A 95 1.32 -8.65 3.49
CA SER A 95 0.25 -8.76 4.49
C SER A 95 -0.56 -10.05 4.30
N ILE A 96 -0.99 -10.34 3.07
CA ILE A 96 -1.79 -11.54 2.77
C ILE A 96 -1.03 -12.82 3.15
N ARG A 97 0.29 -12.88 2.89
CA ARG A 97 1.14 -14.02 3.28
C ARG A 97 1.24 -14.17 4.79
N SER A 98 1.42 -13.07 5.51
CA SER A 98 1.49 -13.05 6.97
C SER A 98 0.19 -13.48 7.62
N ASP A 99 -0.96 -13.04 7.09
CA ASP A 99 -2.28 -13.47 7.56
C ASP A 99 -2.52 -14.96 7.35
N LYS A 100 -2.09 -15.50 6.20
CA LYS A 100 -2.17 -16.94 5.93
C LYS A 100 -1.31 -17.74 6.91
N LYS A 101 -0.08 -17.28 7.17
CA LYS A 101 0.82 -17.90 8.15
C LYS A 101 0.18 -17.91 9.56
N ARG A 102 -0.33 -16.77 10.02
CA ARG A 102 -1.00 -16.63 11.32
C ARG A 102 -2.20 -17.57 11.45
N LYS A 103 -3.06 -17.68 10.43
CA LYS A 103 -4.20 -18.61 10.45
C LYS A 103 -3.76 -20.07 10.57
N LEU A 104 -2.70 -20.47 9.87
CA LEU A 104 -2.15 -21.82 9.97
C LEU A 104 -1.57 -22.10 11.37
N GLU A 105 -0.87 -21.14 11.96
CA GLU A 105 -0.33 -21.27 13.33
C GLU A 105 -1.43 -21.37 14.39
N ILE A 106 -2.53 -20.63 14.24
CA ILE A 106 -3.69 -20.73 15.16
C ILE A 106 -4.38 -22.09 15.02
N SER A 107 -4.53 -22.63 13.81
CA SER A 107 -5.10 -23.97 13.60
C SER A 107 -4.24 -25.11 14.14
N LEU A 108 -2.91 -24.94 14.19
CA LEU A 108 -2.02 -25.94 14.82
C LEU A 108 -2.06 -25.91 16.35
N ASN A 109 -2.60 -24.85 16.95
CA ASN A 109 -2.61 -24.66 18.41
C ASN A 109 -3.96 -24.97 19.06
N GLU A 110 -4.82 -25.74 18.39
CA GLU A 110 -6.00 -26.31 19.02
C GLU A 110 -5.54 -27.34 20.07
N PRO A 111 -5.70 -27.09 21.39
CA PRO A 111 -5.49 -28.14 22.36
C PRO A 111 -6.57 -29.18 22.09
N THR A 112 -6.16 -30.42 21.86
CA THR A 112 -7.03 -31.59 21.81
C THR A 112 -7.69 -31.84 23.16
N MET A 113 -8.52 -30.91 23.65
CA MET A 113 -9.49 -31.17 24.70
C MET A 113 -10.75 -31.70 24.02
N ILE A 114 -10.80 -33.01 23.82
CA ILE A 114 -11.98 -33.87 24.00
C ILE A 114 -11.50 -35.32 23.79
N LYS A 115 -11.29 -36.03 24.91
CA LYS A 115 -11.80 -37.38 25.23
C LYS A 115 -11.11 -37.93 26.48
N PHE A 116 -11.61 -37.56 27.67
CA PHE A 116 -11.38 -38.31 28.91
C PHE A 116 -12.58 -38.28 29.87
N ILE A 117 -13.80 -38.18 29.33
CA ILE A 117 -15.03 -38.47 30.07
C ILE A 117 -15.96 -39.14 29.08
N ILE A 118 -15.90 -40.47 28.93
CA ILE A 118 -16.91 -41.49 29.30
C ILE A 118 -16.18 -42.84 29.27
#